data_AF-A0A2A7BI54-F1
#
_entry.id   AF-A0A2A7BI54-F1
#
_cell.length_a   1.000
_cell.length_b   1.000
_cell.length_c   1.000
_cell.angle_alpha   90.00
_cell.angle_beta   90.00
_cell.angle_gamma   90.00
#
_symmetry.space_group_name_H-M   'P 1'
#
loop_
_entity.id
_entity.type
_entity.pdbx_description
1 polymer ?
#
loop_
_entity_poly.entity_id
_entity_poly.type
_entity_poly.pdbx_seq_one_letter_code
_entity_poly.pdbx_strand_id
1 'polypeptide(L)'
;MDDPIKEIVGAWFVAVGTIIAAVGSTPFKKLNDELRRDLNIWGNVLQATGNGLEADGQGEISLEKIGNEIQSIGNVTVLTGLIIEFEDNTQKKVVIAGNWIQALGGITAIGGELEDSSDIDESYNIAGNVLQATGNSLQAI
;
A
#
# COMPACT_ATOMS: atom_id res chain seq x y z
N MET A 1 20.89 5.60 9.97
CA MET A 1 21.58 6.03 8.73
C MET A 1 20.70 5.57 7.61
N ASP A 2 20.41 6.47 6.67
CA ASP A 2 19.56 6.17 5.53
C ASP A 2 20.16 5.05 4.68
N ASP A 3 19.30 4.20 4.11
CA ASP A 3 19.65 3.15 3.16
C ASP A 3 18.83 3.32 1.87
N PRO A 4 19.32 4.14 0.92
CA PRO A 4 18.61 4.45 -0.30
C PRO A 4 18.29 3.21 -1.16
N ILE A 5 19.04 2.13 -0.99
CA ILE A 5 18.78 0.88 -1.73
C ILE A 5 17.48 0.25 -1.23
N LYS A 6 17.22 0.27 0.09
CA LYS A 6 15.96 -0.25 0.65
C LYS A 6 14.77 0.57 0.20
N GLU A 7 14.89 1.89 0.17
CA GLU A 7 13.84 2.79 -0.31
C GLU A 7 13.51 2.52 -1.78
N ILE A 8 14.52 2.48 -2.66
CA ILE A 8 14.32 2.20 -4.09
C ILE A 8 13.69 0.81 -4.30
N VAL A 9 14.22 -0.23 -3.64
CA VAL A 9 13.68 -1.59 -3.77
C VAL A 9 12.25 -1.67 -3.22
N GLY A 10 11.98 -0.99 -2.10
CA GLY A 10 10.66 -0.93 -1.50
C GLY A 10 9.64 -0.26 -2.41
N ALA A 11 9.98 0.89 -2.98
CA ALA A 11 9.12 1.60 -3.94
C ALA A 11 8.78 0.73 -5.16
N TRP A 12 9.74 -0.04 -5.69
CA TRP A 12 9.46 -1.01 -6.76
C TRP A 12 8.50 -2.12 -6.34
N PHE A 13 8.64 -2.63 -5.11
CA PHE A 13 7.73 -3.63 -4.55
C PHE A 13 6.31 -3.07 -4.40
N VAL A 14 6.19 -1.84 -3.91
CA VAL A 14 4.89 -1.14 -3.81
C VAL A 14 4.27 -0.96 -5.19
N ALA A 15 5.01 -0.47 -6.17
CA ALA A 15 4.51 -0.23 -7.52
C ALA A 15 4.02 -1.52 -8.19
N VAL A 16 4.84 -2.58 -8.18
CA VAL A 16 4.46 -3.88 -8.76
C VAL A 16 3.29 -4.50 -8.00
N GLY A 17 3.33 -4.46 -6.67
CA GLY A 17 2.28 -4.99 -5.82
C GLY A 17 0.94 -4.30 -6.06
N THR A 18 0.93 -2.98 -6.22
CA THR A 18 -0.27 -2.19 -6.53
C THR A 18 -0.91 -2.63 -7.85
N ILE A 19 -0.10 -2.81 -8.89
CA ILE A 19 -0.58 -3.27 -10.21
C ILE A 19 -1.19 -4.68 -10.09
N ILE A 20 -0.49 -5.61 -9.43
CA ILE A 20 -0.94 -6.99 -9.27
C ILE A 20 -2.25 -7.04 -8.46
N ALA A 21 -2.34 -6.28 -7.36
CA ALA A 21 -3.54 -6.20 -6.53
C ALA A 21 -4.73 -5.64 -7.33
N ALA A 22 -4.51 -4.58 -8.12
CA ALA A 22 -5.55 -4.00 -8.99
C ALA A 22 -6.07 -5.02 -10.02
N VAL A 23 -5.18 -5.82 -10.63
CA VAL A 23 -5.57 -6.89 -11.55
C VAL A 23 -6.40 -7.96 -10.84
N GLY A 24 -5.99 -8.39 -9.64
CA GLY A 24 -6.73 -9.38 -8.84
C GLY A 24 -8.12 -8.90 -8.40
N SER A 25 -8.21 -7.64 -7.99
CA SER A 25 -9.48 -7.02 -7.56
C SER A 25 -10.46 -6.76 -8.72
N THR A 26 -9.99 -6.67 -9.96
CA THR A 26 -10.84 -6.39 -11.12
C THR A 26 -11.58 -7.65 -11.63
N PRO A 27 -12.91 -7.61 -11.87
CA PRO A 27 -13.69 -8.75 -12.36
C PRO A 27 -13.52 -9.01 -13.86
N PHE A 28 -12.30 -9.33 -14.28
CA PHE A 28 -12.02 -9.74 -15.65
C PHE A 28 -12.58 -11.14 -15.92
N LYS A 29 -13.51 -11.27 -16.88
CA LYS A 29 -14.11 -12.55 -17.30
C LYS A 29 -13.11 -13.63 -17.75
N LYS A 30 -11.85 -13.25 -18.04
CA LYS A 30 -10.78 -14.15 -18.47
C LYS A 30 -9.99 -14.76 -17.30
N LEU A 31 -10.12 -14.23 -16.09
CA LEU A 31 -9.44 -14.73 -14.89
C LEU A 31 -10.46 -15.42 -13.99
N ASN A 32 -10.14 -16.61 -13.50
CA ASN A 32 -10.98 -17.29 -12.52
C ASN A 32 -10.83 -16.66 -11.13
N ASP A 33 -11.76 -16.97 -10.23
CA ASP A 33 -11.80 -16.33 -8.91
C ASP A 33 -10.61 -16.70 -8.01
N GLU A 34 -10.07 -17.92 -8.18
CA GLU A 34 -8.87 -18.37 -7.45
C GLU A 34 -7.63 -17.55 -7.84
N LEU A 35 -7.33 -17.43 -9.13
CA LEU A 35 -6.21 -16.62 -9.61
C LEU A 35 -6.39 -15.15 -9.24
N ARG A 36 -7.62 -14.63 -9.30
CA ARG A 36 -7.91 -13.25 -8.86
C ARG A 36 -7.61 -13.05 -7.39
N ARG A 37 -8.00 -14.00 -6.54
CA ARG A 37 -7.69 -14.00 -5.10
C ARG A 37 -6.18 -14.05 -4.87
N ASP A 38 -5.48 -14.95 -5.55
CA ASP A 38 -4.03 -15.11 -5.38
C ASP A 38 -3.26 -13.87 -5.82
N LEU A 39 -3.65 -13.25 -6.94
CA LEU A 39 -3.07 -11.97 -7.38
C LEU A 39 -3.34 -10.88 -6.33
N ASN A 40 -4.56 -10.79 -5.79
CA ASN A 40 -4.87 -9.81 -4.75
C ASN A 40 -3.99 -10.02 -3.49
N ILE A 41 -3.83 -11.27 -3.05
CA ILE A 41 -2.95 -11.62 -1.93
C ILE A 41 -1.50 -11.22 -2.22
N TRP A 42 -0.92 -11.68 -3.33
CA TRP A 42 0.49 -11.40 -3.63
C TRP A 42 0.76 -9.91 -3.88
N GLY A 43 -0.19 -9.19 -4.46
CA GLY A 43 -0.11 -7.74 -4.62
C GLY A 43 -0.05 -7.00 -3.28
N ASN A 44 -0.87 -7.40 -2.30
CA ASN A 44 -0.82 -6.81 -0.94
C ASN A 44 0.42 -7.25 -0.15
N VAL A 45 0.94 -8.47 -0.35
CA VAL A 45 2.22 -8.92 0.26
C VAL A 45 3.38 -8.05 -0.22
N LEU A 46 3.47 -7.80 -1.54
CA LEU A 46 4.52 -6.97 -2.11
C LEU A 46 4.42 -5.53 -1.60
N GLN A 47 3.21 -4.95 -1.55
CA GLN A 47 3.00 -3.61 -0.99
C GLN A 47 3.34 -3.53 0.50
N ALA A 48 2.93 -4.50 1.32
CA ALA A 48 3.28 -4.53 2.75
C ALA A 48 4.80 -4.54 2.95
N THR A 49 5.48 -5.39 2.19
CA THR A 49 6.94 -5.55 2.24
C THR A 49 7.65 -4.30 1.74
N GLY A 50 7.18 -3.72 0.63
CA GLY A 50 7.78 -2.54 0.03
C GLY A 50 7.70 -1.32 0.94
N ASN A 51 6.50 -1.02 1.46
CA ASN A 51 6.30 0.06 2.43
C ASN A 51 7.15 -0.15 3.70
N GLY A 52 7.29 -1.40 4.16
CA GLY A 52 8.16 -1.72 5.30
C GLY A 52 9.66 -1.50 4.99
N LEU A 53 10.11 -1.79 3.78
CA LEU A 53 11.48 -1.54 3.33
C LEU A 53 11.76 -0.04 3.19
N GLU A 54 10.82 0.73 2.64
CA GLU A 54 10.92 2.20 2.55
C GLU A 54 11.06 2.82 3.94
N ALA A 55 10.18 2.46 4.88
CA ALA A 55 10.26 2.95 6.25
C ALA A 55 11.55 2.55 6.99
N ASP A 56 12.05 1.32 6.78
CA ASP A 56 13.31 0.84 7.37
C ASP A 56 14.54 1.46 6.72
N GLY A 57 14.44 1.86 5.46
CA GLY A 57 15.47 2.59 4.73
C GLY A 57 15.65 4.02 5.23
N GLN A 58 14.57 4.67 5.68
CA GLN A 58 14.60 6.03 6.20
C GLN A 58 15.21 6.09 7.60
N GLY A 59 16.25 6.90 7.79
CA GLY A 59 17.06 6.95 9.00
C GLY A 59 16.51 7.81 10.13
N GLU A 60 15.79 8.90 9.82
CA GLU A 60 15.11 9.76 10.80
C GLU A 60 13.60 9.51 10.83
N ILE A 61 12.93 9.98 11.89
CA ILE A 61 11.47 9.92 11.97
C ILE A 61 10.89 11.07 11.16
N SER A 62 10.16 10.74 10.09
CA SER A 62 9.41 11.68 9.26
C SER A 62 7.95 11.24 9.14
N LEU A 63 7.09 12.14 8.63
CA LEU A 63 5.72 11.78 8.30
C LEU A 63 5.66 10.77 7.13
N GLU A 64 6.62 10.80 6.21
CA GLU A 64 6.79 9.78 5.17
C GLU A 64 7.01 8.40 5.77
N LYS A 65 7.95 8.28 6.73
CA LYS A 65 8.24 7.02 7.43
C LYS A 65 7.02 6.47 8.13
N ILE A 66 6.35 7.32 8.90
CA ILE A 66 5.14 6.94 9.63
C ILE A 66 4.02 6.55 8.65
N GLY A 67 3.89 7.29 7.54
CA GLY A 67 2.95 6.98 6.48
C GLY A 67 3.19 5.59 5.91
N ASN A 68 4.42 5.27 5.52
CA ASN A 68 4.82 3.97 4.99
C ASN A 68 4.58 2.84 6.01
N GLU A 69 4.89 3.03 7.29
CA GLU A 69 4.56 2.05 8.34
C GLU A 69 3.05 1.81 8.44
N ILE A 70 2.23 2.87 8.42
CA ILE A 70 0.76 2.77 8.43
C ILE A 70 0.26 2.04 7.17
N GLN A 71 0.80 2.33 5.99
CA GLN A 71 0.46 1.64 4.75
C GLN A 71 0.80 0.15 4.82
N SER A 72 1.94 -0.21 5.41
CA SER A 72 2.32 -1.62 5.62
C SER A 72 1.33 -2.33 6.54
N ILE A 73 0.94 -1.71 7.66
CA ILE A 73 -0.07 -2.24 8.58
C ILE A 73 -1.43 -2.41 7.88
N GLY A 74 -1.83 -1.44 7.07
CA GLY A 74 -3.06 -1.52 6.29
C GLY A 74 -3.05 -2.70 5.31
N ASN A 75 -1.95 -2.93 4.58
CA ASN A 75 -1.80 -4.09 3.71
C ASN A 75 -1.87 -5.42 4.47
N VAL A 76 -1.21 -5.54 5.63
CA VAL A 76 -1.30 -6.73 6.49
C VAL A 76 -2.73 -6.96 6.98
N THR A 77 -3.47 -5.89 7.27
CA THR A 77 -4.88 -5.97 7.65
C THR A 77 -5.74 -6.47 6.49
N VAL A 78 -5.50 -6.01 5.25
CA VAL A 78 -6.16 -6.56 4.05
C VAL A 78 -5.85 -8.05 3.90
N LEU A 79 -4.58 -8.44 3.99
CA LEU A 79 -4.15 -9.84 3.91
C LEU A 79 -4.83 -10.73 4.95
N THR A 80 -5.01 -10.22 6.16
CA THR A 80 -5.74 -10.90 7.23
C THR A 80 -7.16 -11.24 6.77
N GLY A 81 -7.86 -10.29 6.15
CA GLY A 81 -9.19 -10.50 5.57
C GLY A 81 -9.21 -11.40 4.32
N LEU A 82 -8.09 -11.59 3.62
CA LEU A 82 -8.02 -12.46 2.44
C LEU A 82 -7.62 -13.91 2.76
N ILE A 83 -6.82 -14.11 3.81
CA ILE A 83 -6.21 -15.40 4.15
C ILE A 83 -6.98 -16.12 5.26
N ILE A 84 -7.45 -15.40 6.28
CA ILE A 84 -8.17 -16.00 7.40
C ILE A 84 -9.64 -16.23 7.00
N GLU A 85 -10.15 -17.42 7.29
CA GLU A 85 -11.55 -17.76 7.12
C GLU A 85 -12.41 -17.04 8.16
N PHE A 86 -12.97 -15.88 7.77
CA PHE A 86 -13.98 -15.16 8.51
C PHE A 86 -15.38 -15.39 7.89
N GLU A 87 -16.43 -15.06 8.64
CA GLU A 87 -17.75 -14.85 8.04
C GLU A 87 -17.68 -13.72 7.00
N ASP A 88 -18.39 -13.85 5.87
CA ASP A 88 -18.32 -12.92 4.72
C ASP A 88 -18.41 -11.42 5.11
N ASN A 89 -19.30 -11.09 6.05
CA ASN A 89 -19.46 -9.70 6.51
C ASN A 89 -18.23 -9.21 7.30
N THR A 90 -17.63 -10.07 8.11
CA THR A 90 -16.41 -9.76 8.87
C THR A 90 -15.22 -9.66 7.93
N GLN A 91 -15.10 -10.60 6.99
CA GLN A 91 -14.08 -10.61 5.95
C GLN A 91 -14.04 -9.25 5.20
N LYS A 92 -15.20 -8.82 4.69
CA LYS A 92 -15.34 -7.53 3.98
C LYS A 92 -14.97 -6.34 4.86
N LYS A 93 -15.41 -6.32 6.11
CA LYS A 93 -15.08 -5.24 7.07
C LYS A 93 -13.59 -5.15 7.33
N VAL A 94 -12.90 -6.27 7.48
CA VAL A 94 -11.44 -6.32 7.71
C VAL A 94 -10.69 -5.80 6.47
N VAL A 95 -11.07 -6.22 5.27
CA VAL A 95 -10.48 -5.72 4.02
C VAL A 95 -10.70 -4.21 3.87
N ILE A 96 -11.93 -3.73 4.09
CA ILE A 96 -12.27 -2.30 4.04
C ILE A 96 -11.45 -1.50 5.06
N ALA A 97 -11.35 -1.99 6.30
CA ALA A 97 -10.55 -1.34 7.32
C ALA A 97 -9.08 -1.26 6.93
N GLY A 98 -8.52 -2.34 6.38
CA GLY A 98 -7.14 -2.34 5.87
C GLY A 98 -6.92 -1.30 4.77
N ASN A 99 -7.83 -1.22 3.79
CA ASN A 99 -7.77 -0.22 2.72
C ASN A 99 -7.86 1.23 3.24
N TRP A 100 -8.74 1.50 4.22
CA TRP A 100 -8.80 2.82 4.88
C TRP A 100 -7.51 3.17 5.63
N ILE A 101 -6.91 2.21 6.32
CA ILE A 101 -5.62 2.41 7.00
C ILE A 101 -4.53 2.74 5.97
N GLN A 102 -4.48 2.05 4.84
CA GLN A 102 -3.52 2.39 3.77
C GLN A 102 -3.75 3.79 3.21
N ALA A 103 -5.00 4.19 2.98
CA ALA A 103 -5.31 5.53 2.52
C ALA A 103 -4.85 6.61 3.51
N LEU A 104 -5.02 6.38 4.82
CA LEU A 104 -4.49 7.26 5.87
C LEU A 104 -2.96 7.32 5.84
N GLY A 105 -2.29 6.18 5.64
CA GLY A 105 -0.84 6.11 5.54
C GLY A 105 -0.31 6.93 4.36
N GLY A 106 -0.88 6.76 3.16
CA GLY A 106 -0.50 7.55 1.98
C GLY A 106 -0.75 9.06 2.17
N ILE A 107 -1.86 9.45 2.81
CA ILE A 107 -2.11 10.87 3.15
C ILE A 107 -1.08 11.40 4.16
N THR A 108 -0.71 10.56 5.13
CA THR A 108 0.29 10.93 6.14
C THR A 108 1.66 11.13 5.50
N ALA A 109 2.04 10.27 4.56
CA ALA A 109 3.32 10.37 3.85
C ALA A 109 3.46 11.70 3.09
N ILE A 110 2.40 12.13 2.38
CA ILE A 110 2.33 13.43 1.69
C ILE A 110 2.67 14.60 2.62
N GLY A 111 2.28 14.52 3.89
CA GLY A 111 2.55 15.59 4.86
C GLY A 111 4.05 15.85 5.05
N GLY A 112 4.88 14.81 5.01
CA GLY A 112 6.34 14.94 5.10
C GLY A 112 6.94 15.49 3.82
N GLU A 113 6.47 15.00 2.69
CA GLU A 113 6.94 15.38 1.36
C GLU A 113 6.67 16.87 1.05
N LEU A 114 5.57 17.42 1.58
CA LEU A 114 5.27 18.85 1.46
C LEU A 114 6.22 19.73 2.27
N GLU A 115 6.76 19.22 3.38
CA GLU A 115 7.66 19.95 4.27
C GLU A 115 9.07 20.11 3.64
N ASP A 116 9.44 19.22 2.72
CA ASP A 116 10.73 19.22 1.98
C ASP A 116 10.59 19.47 0.46
N SER A 117 9.45 20.05 0.04
CA SER A 117 8.98 20.18 -1.36
C SER A 117 9.84 21.05 -2.32
N SER A 118 11.11 21.27 -2.02
CA SER A 118 12.04 22.04 -2.86
C SER A 118 12.63 21.25 -4.03
N ASP A 119 12.40 19.93 -4.11
CA ASP A 119 12.94 19.04 -5.15
C ASP A 119 11.86 18.42 -6.05
N ILE A 120 12.22 18.15 -7.32
CA ILE A 120 11.26 17.65 -8.33
C ILE A 120 10.87 16.18 -8.11
N ASP A 121 11.76 15.41 -7.49
CA ASP A 121 11.53 14.01 -7.15
C ASP A 121 10.41 13.88 -6.11
N GLU A 122 10.34 14.82 -5.17
CA GLU A 122 9.30 14.92 -4.15
C GLU A 122 7.89 15.09 -4.75
N SER A 123 7.79 15.81 -5.88
CA SER A 123 6.53 16.00 -6.57
C SER A 123 5.98 14.70 -7.16
N TYR A 124 6.85 13.76 -7.56
CA TYR A 124 6.43 12.46 -8.06
C TYR A 124 6.00 11.53 -6.92
N ASN A 125 6.67 11.59 -5.77
CA ASN A 125 6.29 10.81 -4.59
C ASN A 125 4.90 11.26 -4.08
N ILE A 126 4.66 12.58 -3.99
CA ILE A 126 3.35 13.15 -3.67
C ILE A 126 2.27 12.64 -4.64
N ALA A 127 2.53 12.68 -5.95
CA ALA A 127 1.58 12.19 -6.93
C ALA A 127 1.29 10.69 -6.76
N GLY A 128 2.33 9.88 -6.49
CA GLY A 128 2.21 8.46 -6.19
C GLY A 128 1.34 8.20 -4.96
N ASN A 129 1.64 8.86 -3.85
CA ASN A 129 0.89 8.73 -2.60
C ASN A 129 -0.56 9.22 -2.72
N VAL A 130 -0.83 10.29 -3.48
CA VAL A 130 -2.20 10.74 -3.77
C VAL A 130 -2.96 9.67 -4.56
N LEU A 131 -2.35 9.11 -5.62
CA LEU A 131 -2.97 8.07 -6.43
C LEU A 131 -3.24 6.81 -5.61
N GLN A 132 -2.30 6.40 -4.77
CA GLN A 132 -2.44 5.24 -3.89
C GLN A 132 -3.53 5.45 -2.83
N ALA A 133 -3.53 6.60 -2.15
CA ALA A 133 -4.57 6.93 -1.17
C ALA A 133 -5.97 6.96 -1.82
N THR A 134 -6.08 7.50 -3.04
CA THR A 134 -7.32 7.50 -3.82
C THR A 134 -7.75 6.08 -4.18
N GLY A 135 -6.84 5.26 -4.72
CA GLY A 135 -7.11 3.88 -5.10
C GLY A 135 -7.56 3.02 -3.91
N ASN A 136 -6.88 3.16 -2.77
CA ASN A 136 -7.23 2.46 -1.54
C ASN A 136 -8.58 2.93 -0.98
N SER A 137 -8.88 4.22 -1.05
CA SER A 137 -10.20 4.74 -0.67
C SER A 137 -11.31 4.17 -1.56
N LEU A 138 -11.09 4.03 -2.86
CA LEU A 138 -12.06 3.43 -3.79
C LEU A 138 -12.28 1.94 -3.53
N GLN A 139 -11.23 1.19 -3.14
CA GLN A 139 -11.35 -0.22 -2.74
C GLN A 139 -12.06 -0.40 -1.38
N ALA A 140 -12.32 0.68 -0.65
CA ALA A 140 -12.93 0.68 0.67
C ALA A 140 -14.45 0.99 0.65
N ILE A 141 -15.07 1.03 -0.55
CA ILE A 141 -16.49 1.34 -0.81
C ILE A 141 -17.11 0.18 -1.59
#